data_AF-A0A5A9FKJ4-F1
#
_entry.id   AF-A0A5A9FKJ4-F1
#
_cell.length_a   1.000
_cell.length_b   1.000
_cell.length_c   1.000
_cell.angle_alpha   90.00
_cell.angle_beta   90.00
_cell.angle_gamma   90.00
#
_symmetry.space_group_name_H-M   'P 1'
#
loop_
_entity.id
_entity.type
_entity.pdbx_description
1 polymer ?
#
loop_
_entity_poly.entity_id
_entity_poly.type
_entity_poly.pdbx_seq_one_letter_code
_entity_poly.pdbx_strand_id
1 'polypeptide(L)'
;MIGDPFHPKKATISLRVDRRIKDVAKNYARQRQTPLAEVMRDLLARYVAECARENAQAAPDLLKDRPAQYVDFAKLEGLMGRRE
;
A
#
# COMPACT_ATOMS: atom_id res chain seq x y z
N MET A 1 14.73 -17.30 20.07
CA MET A 1 14.27 -15.95 19.70
C MET A 1 13.51 -16.07 18.39
N ILE A 2 12.18 -16.18 18.47
CA ILE A 2 11.30 -16.27 17.29
C ILE A 2 11.13 -14.84 16.77
N GLY A 3 11.67 -14.57 15.59
CA GLY A 3 11.53 -13.29 14.92
C GLY A 3 10.05 -13.00 14.64
N ASP A 4 9.63 -11.79 14.99
CA ASP A 4 8.29 -11.26 14.77
C ASP A 4 7.88 -11.43 13.29
N PRO A 5 6.87 -12.27 12.95
CA PRO A 5 6.61 -12.67 11.56
C PRO A 5 6.01 -11.57 10.67
N PHE A 6 5.67 -10.40 11.21
CA PHE A 6 4.89 -9.37 10.52
C PHE A 6 5.50 -7.96 10.59
N HIS A 7 6.83 -7.85 10.56
CA HIS A 7 7.47 -6.59 10.18
C HIS A 7 7.76 -6.64 8.68
N PRO A 8 6.85 -6.15 7.80
CA PRO A 8 7.17 -6.03 6.39
C PRO A 8 8.42 -5.18 6.27
N LYS A 9 9.54 -5.79 5.85
CA LYS A 9 10.74 -5.04 5.50
C LYS A 9 10.32 -3.99 4.48
N LYS A 10 10.51 -2.71 4.78
CA LYS A 10 10.21 -1.62 3.85
C LYS A 10 10.98 -1.90 2.55
N ALA A 11 10.28 -2.40 1.54
CA ALA A 11 10.86 -2.65 0.24
C ALA A 11 11.11 -1.31 -0.44
N THR A 12 12.35 -1.05 -0.81
CA THR A 12 12.69 0.12 -1.63
C THR A 12 12.41 -0.23 -3.08
N ILE A 13 11.46 0.49 -3.69
CA ILE A 13 11.13 0.34 -5.11
C ILE A 13 11.57 1.58 -5.88
N SER A 14 12.12 1.38 -7.07
CA SER A 14 12.40 2.48 -8.00
C SER A 14 11.17 2.73 -8.87
N LEU A 15 10.59 3.92 -8.76
CA LEU A 15 9.42 4.31 -9.53
C LEU A 15 9.84 5.28 -10.65
N ARG A 16 9.42 5.00 -11.89
CA ARG A 16 9.45 6.02 -12.95
C ARG A 16 8.15 6.81 -12.89
N VAL A 17 8.29 8.12 -12.86
CA VAL A 17 7.19 9.07 -12.85
C VAL A 17 7.43 10.12 -13.91
N ASP A 18 6.34 10.61 -14.51
CA ASP A 18 6.40 11.71 -15.45
C ASP A 18 7.08 12.93 -14.82
N ARG A 19 7.83 13.67 -15.64
CA ARG A 19 8.63 14.81 -15.19
C ARG A 19 7.75 15.90 -14.57
N ARG A 20 6.59 16.21 -15.17
CA ARG A 20 5.70 17.27 -14.68
C ARG A 20 5.11 16.90 -13.33
N ILE A 21 4.68 15.64 -13.18
CA ILE A 21 4.17 15.11 -11.90
C ILE A 21 5.25 15.21 -10.82
N LYS A 22 6.48 14.82 -11.14
CA LYS A 22 7.62 14.90 -10.21
C LYS A 22 7.91 16.33 -9.77
N ASP A 23 7.83 17.29 -10.68
CA ASP A 23 8.08 18.70 -10.36
C ASP A 23 6.98 19.30 -9.49
N VAL A 24 5.71 18.96 -9.74
CA VAL A 24 4.58 19.34 -8.87
C VAL A 24 4.75 18.73 -7.46
N ALA A 25 5.07 17.44 -7.37
CA ALA A 25 5.30 16.75 -6.10
C ALA A 25 6.44 17.39 -5.29
N LYS A 26 7.54 17.78 -5.95
CA LYS A 26 8.66 18.51 -5.32
C LYS A 26 8.22 19.87 -4.77
N ASN A 27 7.43 20.62 -5.53
CA ASN A 27 6.95 21.92 -5.09
C ASN A 27 6.02 21.80 -3.88
N TYR A 28 5.11 20.82 -3.91
CA TYR A 28 4.25 20.50 -2.79
C TYR A 28 5.05 20.08 -1.54
N ALA A 29 6.03 19.20 -1.70
CA ALA A 29 6.92 18.75 -0.63
C ALA A 29 7.63 19.94 0.05
N ARG A 30 8.14 20.89 -0.75
CA ARG A 30 8.76 22.12 -0.25
C ARG A 30 7.78 22.99 0.53
N GLN A 31 6.58 23.23 -0.02
CA GLN A 31 5.55 24.05 0.63
C GLN A 31 5.11 23.47 1.97
N ARG A 32 5.04 22.14 2.06
CA ARG A 32 4.64 21.41 3.27
C ARG A 32 5.80 21.06 4.20
N GLN A 33 7.03 21.44 3.86
CA GLN A 33 8.25 21.09 4.59
C GLN A 33 8.35 19.58 4.90
N THR A 34 7.98 18.74 3.93
CA THR A 34 7.93 17.29 4.10
C THR A 34 8.84 16.58 3.09
N PRO A 35 9.39 15.39 3.39
CA PRO A 35 10.22 14.65 2.44
C PRO A 35 9.43 14.25 1.18
N LEU A 36 10.05 14.38 0.00
CA LEU A 36 9.44 13.95 -1.27
C LEU A 36 8.99 12.48 -1.23
N ALA A 37 9.73 11.62 -0.54
CA ALA A 37 9.38 10.20 -0.41
C ALA A 37 8.04 9.97 0.30
N GLU A 38 7.68 10.83 1.27
CA GLU A 38 6.40 10.77 1.97
C GLU A 38 5.26 11.23 1.07
N VAL A 39 5.45 12.35 0.36
CA VAL A 39 4.48 12.82 -0.66
C VAL A 39 4.23 11.74 -1.72
N MET A 40 5.29 11.12 -2.23
CA MET A 40 5.16 10.06 -3.24
C MET A 40 4.48 8.81 -2.68
N ARG A 41 4.74 8.45 -1.41
CA ARG A 41 4.08 7.34 -0.74
C ARG A 41 2.58 7.58 -0.63
N ASP A 42 2.18 8.78 -0.21
CA ASP A 42 0.76 9.13 -0.06
C ASP A 42 0.02 9.12 -1.40
N LEU A 43 0.66 9.65 -2.45
CA LEU A 43 0.11 9.62 -3.81
C LEU A 43 -0.09 8.18 -4.30
N LEU A 44 0.91 7.31 -4.09
CA LEU A 44 0.82 5.90 -4.46
C LEU A 44 -0.27 5.17 -3.66
N ALA A 45 -0.38 5.42 -2.36
CA ALA A 45 -1.40 4.80 -1.52
C ALA A 45 -2.82 5.17 -1.98
N ARG A 46 -3.05 6.44 -2.32
CA ARG A 46 -4.34 6.92 -2.85
C ARG A 46 -4.64 6.29 -4.21
N TYR A 47 -3.67 6.27 -5.12
CA TYR A 47 -3.82 5.66 -6.43
C TYR A 47 -4.16 4.17 -6.35
N VAL A 48 -3.43 3.40 -5.52
CA VAL A 48 -3.70 1.97 -5.34
C VAL A 48 -5.09 1.74 -4.73
N ALA A 49 -5.52 2.56 -3.77
CA ALA A 49 -6.86 2.48 -3.21
C ALA A 49 -7.96 2.75 -4.25
N GLU A 50 -7.73 3.72 -5.13
CA GLU A 50 -8.65 4.03 -6.24
C GLU A 50 -8.71 2.86 -7.24
N CYS A 51 -7.57 2.33 -7.67
CA CYS A 51 -7.52 1.14 -8.53
C CYS A 51 -8.22 -0.06 -7.88
N ALA A 52 -8.03 -0.28 -6.57
CA ALA A 52 -8.71 -1.37 -5.87
C ALA A 52 -10.24 -1.20 -5.89
N ARG A 53 -10.73 0.03 -5.72
CA ARG A 53 -12.16 0.35 -5.80
C ARG A 53 -12.70 0.15 -7.21
N GLU A 54 -11.99 0.63 -8.23
CA GLU A 54 -12.37 0.45 -9.63
C GLU A 54 -12.39 -1.03 -10.03
N ASN A 55 -11.38 -1.80 -9.62
CA ASN A 55 -11.32 -3.23 -9.87
C ASN A 55 -12.46 -3.99 -9.18
N ALA A 56 -12.83 -3.61 -7.95
CA ALA A 56 -13.96 -4.22 -7.25
C ALA A 56 -15.30 -3.96 -7.95
N GLN A 57 -15.43 -2.81 -8.64
CA GLN A 57 -16.62 -2.48 -9.43
C GLN A 57 -16.64 -3.20 -10.78
N ALA A 58 -15.49 -3.25 -11.47
CA ALA A 58 -15.36 -3.82 -12.81
C ALA A 58 -15.33 -5.36 -12.82
N ALA A 59 -14.76 -5.96 -11.77
CA ALA A 59 -14.58 -7.41 -11.63
C ALA A 59 -14.90 -7.84 -10.19
N PRO A 60 -16.19 -7.88 -9.81
CA PRO A 60 -16.62 -8.23 -8.45
C PRO A 60 -16.24 -9.66 -8.05
N ASP A 61 -15.89 -10.51 -9.01
CA ASP A 61 -15.42 -11.88 -8.84
C ASP A 61 -13.89 -12.02 -8.82
N LEU A 62 -13.11 -10.95 -9.03
CA LEU A 62 -11.64 -10.96 -9.05
C LEU A 62 -11.02 -11.49 -7.74
N LEU A 63 -11.77 -11.44 -6.64
CA LEU A 63 -11.37 -11.94 -5.33
C LEU A 63 -12.06 -13.25 -4.93
N LYS A 64 -12.84 -13.90 -5.81
CA LYS A 64 -13.44 -15.22 -5.51
C LYS A 64 -12.36 -16.31 -5.46
N ASP A 65 -11.39 -16.24 -6.36
CA ASP A 65 -10.21 -17.11 -6.36
C ASP A 65 -9.02 -16.35 -5.78
N ARG A 66 -9.09 -15.93 -4.51
CA ARG A 66 -7.93 -15.30 -3.85
C ARG A 66 -6.76 -16.26 -3.96
N PRO A 67 -5.64 -15.89 -4.60
CA PRO A 67 -4.47 -16.74 -4.54
C PRO A 67 -4.06 -16.83 -3.07
N ALA A 68 -3.78 -18.05 -2.59
CA ALA A 68 -3.57 -18.39 -1.17
C ALA A 68 -2.50 -17.54 -0.45
N GLN A 69 -1.74 -16.75 -1.22
CA GLN A 69 -0.75 -15.77 -0.78
C GLN A 69 -1.33 -14.47 -0.20
N TYR A 70 -2.60 -14.14 -0.42
CA TYR A 70 -3.24 -13.00 0.25
C TYR A 70 -3.72 -13.43 1.63
N VAL A 71 -3.04 -12.92 2.66
CA VAL A 71 -3.40 -13.21 4.03
C VAL A 71 -4.76 -12.60 4.34
N ASP A 72 -5.67 -13.44 4.78
CA ASP A 72 -6.98 -13.02 5.27
C ASP A 72 -6.80 -12.33 6.62
N PHE A 73 -6.83 -11.00 6.62
CA PHE A 73 -6.64 -10.18 7.82
C PHE A 73 -7.66 -10.52 8.92
N ALA A 74 -8.88 -10.95 8.57
CA ALA A 74 -9.87 -11.38 9.56
C ALA A 74 -9.48 -12.70 10.25
N LYS A 75 -8.87 -13.64 9.51
CA LYS A 75 -8.29 -14.86 10.09
C LYS A 75 -7.06 -14.55 10.95
N LEU A 76 -6.24 -13.59 10.54
CA LEU A 76 -5.08 -13.13 11.32
C LEU A 76 -5.49 -12.49 12.65
N GLU A 77 -6.49 -11.60 12.63
CA GLU A 77 -7.02 -10.96 13.84
C GLU A 77 -7.64 -12.01 14.80
N GLY A 78 -8.38 -12.98 14.25
CA GLY A 78 -8.93 -14.09 15.04
C GLY A 78 -7.87 -15.03 15.64
N LEU A 79 -6.70 -15.15 15.00
CA LEU A 79 -5.55 -15.90 15.54
C LEU A 79 -4.78 -15.10 16.59
N MET A 80 -4.70 -13.78 16.44
CA MET A 80 -4.06 -12.88 17.41
C MET A 80 -4.91 -12.69 18.68
N GLY A 81 -6.24 -12.70 18.56
CA GLY A 81 -7.17 -12.62 19.69
C GLY A 81 -7.36 -13.92 20.49
N ARG A 82 -6.77 -15.05 20.05
CA ARG A 82 -6.83 -16.36 20.73
C ARG A 82 -5.58 -16.70 21.54
N ARG A 83 -4.80 -15.70 21.95
CA ARG A 83 -3.76 -15.87 22.97
C ARG A 83 -4.31 -15.47 24.33
N GLU A 84 -5.10 -16.36 24.92
CA GLU A 84 -5.24 -16.54 26.36
C GLU A 84 -5.09 -18.03 26.68
#